data_AF-A0A485L0X4-F1
#
_entry.id   AF-A0A485L0X4-F1
#
_cell.length_a   1.000
_cell.length_b   1.000
_cell.length_c   1.000
_cell.angle_alpha   90.00
_cell.angle_beta   90.00
_cell.angle_gamma   90.00
#
_symmetry.space_group_name_H-M   'P 1'
#
loop_
_entity.id
_entity.type
_entity.pdbx_description
1 polymer ?
#
loop_
_entity_poly.entity_id
_entity_poly.type
_entity_poly.pdbx_seq_one_letter_code
_entity_poly.pdbx_strand_id
1 'polypeptide(L)'
;MSMPTTNDAHVARFKAKAMIKTLNSVRGNGTSLVSIVIPANGQLVRVNQMLREEYGTAACIKSRTTRLNVLGAITSAQQRLKLYTKCPPNGLVLFCGKGMTADSGTEK
;
A
#
# COMPACT_ATOMS: atom_id res chain seq x y z
N MET A 1 8.61 -26.41 -14.30
CA MET A 1 7.86 -25.50 -13.40
C MET A 1 7.17 -26.38 -12.37
N SER A 2 7.74 -26.56 -11.18
CA SER A 2 7.16 -27.40 -10.13
C SER A 2 5.85 -26.76 -9.65
N MET A 3 4.75 -27.50 -9.69
CA MET A 3 3.50 -27.03 -9.09
C MET A 3 3.71 -26.86 -7.58
N PRO A 4 3.16 -25.79 -6.97
CA PRO A 4 3.18 -25.67 -5.53
C PRO A 4 2.35 -26.81 -4.92
N THR A 5 2.93 -27.49 -3.93
CA THR A 5 2.26 -28.49 -3.11
C THR A 5 1.04 -27.86 -2.42
N THR A 6 -0.06 -28.63 -2.30
CA THR A 6 -1.34 -28.17 -1.72
C THR A 6 -1.17 -27.52 -0.33
N ASN A 7 -0.20 -27.96 0.46
CA ASN A 7 0.13 -27.37 1.76
C ASN A 7 0.65 -25.93 1.68
N ASP A 8 1.52 -25.60 0.73
CA ASP A 8 2.06 -24.24 0.55
C ASP A 8 0.95 -23.26 0.14
N ALA A 9 0.01 -23.70 -0.69
CA ALA A 9 -1.16 -22.91 -1.08
C ALA A 9 -2.07 -22.61 0.13
N HIS A 10 -2.28 -23.57 1.03
CA HIS A 10 -3.04 -23.36 2.26
C HIS A 10 -2.34 -22.39 3.21
N VAL A 11 -1.01 -22.52 3.38
CA VAL A 11 -0.22 -21.60 4.20
C VAL A 11 -0.24 -20.18 3.62
N ALA A 12 -0.09 -20.02 2.31
CA ALA A 12 -0.18 -18.72 1.64
C ALA A 12 -1.57 -18.08 1.83
N ARG A 13 -2.64 -18.87 1.70
CA ARG A 13 -4.03 -18.40 1.93
C ARG A 13 -4.27 -18.00 3.38
N PHE A 14 -3.70 -18.73 4.34
CA PHE A 14 -3.77 -18.39 5.75
C PHE A 14 -3.05 -17.07 6.06
N LYS A 15 -1.83 -16.89 5.55
CA LYS A 15 -1.07 -15.64 5.69
C LYS A 15 -1.81 -14.45 5.07
N ALA A 16 -2.41 -14.62 3.89
CA ALA A 16 -3.20 -13.58 3.26
C ALA A 16 -4.42 -13.18 4.10
N LYS A 17 -5.17 -14.15 4.63
CA LYS A 17 -6.30 -13.88 5.53
C LYS A 17 -5.88 -13.18 6.82
N ALA A 18 -4.75 -13.58 7.41
CA ALA A 18 -4.20 -12.94 8.60
C ALA A 18 -3.82 -11.48 8.32
N MET A 19 -3.15 -11.20 7.19
CA MET A 19 -2.84 -9.82 6.79
C MET A 19 -4.10 -8.98 6.63
N ILE A 20 -5.14 -9.48 5.94
CA ILE A 20 -6.41 -8.75 5.77
C ILE A 20 -7.04 -8.43 7.12
N LYS A 21 -7.02 -9.37 8.08
CA LYS A 21 -7.54 -9.16 9.42
C LYS A 21 -6.77 -8.04 10.16
N THR A 22 -5.44 -8.05 10.06
CA THR A 22 -4.61 -6.99 10.64
C THR A 22 -4.92 -5.64 10.00
N LEU A 23 -4.96 -5.56 8.67
CA LEU A 23 -5.26 -4.32 7.94
C LEU A 23 -6.66 -3.78 8.27
N ASN A 24 -7.67 -4.64 8.46
CA ASN A 24 -9.00 -4.23 8.87
C ASN A 24 -9.07 -3.65 10.29
N SER A 25 -8.14 -4.05 11.17
CA SER A 25 -8.03 -3.51 12.52
C SER A 25 -7.30 -2.17 12.59
N VAL A 26 -6.52 -1.83 11.55
CA VAL A 26 -5.83 -0.55 11.48
C VAL A 26 -6.87 0.55 11.26
N ARG A 27 -6.85 1.58 12.11
CA ARG A 27 -7.66 2.79 11.95
C ARG A 27 -6.73 4.00 11.82
N GLY A 28 -6.93 4.78 10.77
CA GLY A 28 -6.20 6.03 10.56
C GLY A 28 -6.98 7.22 11.12
N ASN A 29 -6.27 8.21 11.67
CA ASN A 29 -6.86 9.53 11.90
C ASN A 29 -6.98 10.26 10.56
N GLY A 30 -8.15 10.18 9.93
CA GLY A 30 -8.44 10.79 8.63
C GLY A 30 -7.74 10.11 7.45
N THR A 31 -7.36 10.89 6.43
CA THR A 31 -6.74 10.41 5.19
C THR A 31 -5.25 10.14 5.36
N SER A 32 -4.93 9.01 6.00
CA SER A 32 -3.55 8.61 6.31
C SER A 32 -3.18 7.26 5.70
N LEU A 33 -4.08 6.65 4.94
CA LEU A 33 -3.94 5.32 4.34
C LEU A 33 -4.16 5.38 2.84
N VAL A 34 -3.25 4.78 2.08
CA VAL A 34 -3.27 4.68 0.62
C VAL A 34 -3.12 3.21 0.26
N SER A 35 -4.05 2.71 -0.56
CA SER A 35 -4.04 1.35 -1.08
C SER A 35 -3.93 1.41 -2.60
N ILE A 36 -2.91 0.77 -3.15
CA ILE A 36 -2.66 0.71 -4.59
C ILE A 36 -2.73 -0.75 -5.01
N VAL A 37 -3.61 -1.06 -5.95
CA VAL A 37 -3.74 -2.40 -6.55
C VAL A 37 -3.37 -2.30 -8.01
N ILE A 38 -2.33 -3.04 -8.41
CA ILE A 38 -1.81 -3.06 -9.77
C ILE A 38 -2.09 -4.44 -10.34
N PRO A 39 -2.89 -4.55 -11.42
CA PRO A 39 -3.16 -5.84 -12.04
C PRO A 39 -1.90 -6.41 -12.69
N ALA A 40 -1.94 -7.70 -13.01
CA ALA A 40 -0.91 -8.34 -13.82
C ALA A 40 -0.69 -7.57 -15.14
N ASN A 41 0.56 -7.46 -15.57
CA ASN A 41 0.99 -6.66 -16.73
C ASN A 41 0.76 -5.14 -16.62
N GLY A 42 0.37 -4.62 -15.45
CA GLY A 42 0.27 -3.19 -15.22
C GLY A 42 1.63 -2.48 -15.39
N GLN A 43 1.63 -1.29 -15.97
CA GLN A 43 2.84 -0.48 -16.14
C GLN A 43 3.12 0.34 -14.87
N LEU A 44 4.21 0.02 -14.17
CA LEU A 44 4.66 0.77 -12.99
C LEU A 44 4.87 2.26 -13.28
N VAL A 45 5.32 2.59 -14.50
CA VAL A 45 5.52 3.97 -14.95
C VAL A 45 4.20 4.75 -14.92
N ARG A 46 3.10 4.15 -15.38
CA ARG A 46 1.78 4.80 -15.37
C ARG A 46 1.29 5.07 -13.95
N VAL A 47 1.46 4.09 -13.06
CA VAL A 47 1.09 4.24 -11.64
C VAL A 47 1.93 5.32 -10.96
N ASN A 48 3.24 5.38 -11.25
CA ASN A 48 4.11 6.41 -10.72
C ASN A 48 3.73 7.81 -11.22
N GLN A 49 3.33 7.94 -12.49
CA GLN A 49 2.81 9.19 -13.05
C GLN A 49 1.52 9.62 -12.35
N MET A 50 0.56 8.71 -12.17
CA MET A 50 -0.67 8.99 -11.42
C MET A 50 -0.37 9.46 -9.99
N LEU A 51 0.56 8.80 -9.28
CA LEU A 51 0.94 9.22 -7.93
C LEU A 51 1.56 10.63 -7.89
N ARG A 52 2.27 11.06 -8.95
CA ARG A 52 2.80 12.43 -9.02
C ARG A 52 1.69 13.45 -9.25
N GLU A 53 0.71 13.13 -10.08
CA GLU A 53 -0.46 13.97 -10.32
C GLU A 53 -1.27 14.12 -9.01
N GLU A 54 -1.52 13.02 -8.31
CA GLU A 54 -2.20 13.02 -6.99
C GLU A 54 -1.40 13.79 -5.93
N TYR A 55 -0.06 13.73 -5.97
CA TYR A 55 0.78 14.53 -5.06
C TYR A 55 0.56 16.04 -5.27
N GLY A 56 0.47 16.49 -6.53
CA GLY A 56 0.20 17.89 -6.87
C GLY A 56 -1.18 18.33 -6.40
N THR A 57 -2.21 17.51 -6.61
CA THR A 57 -3.58 17.78 -6.16
C THR A 57 -3.67 17.79 -4.63
N ALA A 58 -3.00 16.86 -3.94
CA ALA A 58 -2.95 16.80 -2.49
C ALA A 58 -2.28 18.03 -1.85
N ALA A 59 -1.38 18.70 -2.57
CA ALA A 59 -0.74 19.93 -2.10
C ALA A 59 -1.75 21.09 -1.93
N CYS A 60 -2.87 21.06 -2.65
CA CYS A 60 -3.93 22.07 -2.57
C CYS A 60 -4.91 21.87 -1.38
N ILE A 61 -4.74 20.81 -0.58
CA ILE A 61 -5.59 20.57 0.59
C ILE A 61 -5.43 21.71 1.61
N LYS A 62 -6.55 22.30 2.06
CA LYS A 62 -6.58 23.45 2.98
C LYS A 62 -6.05 23.12 4.37
N SER A 63 -6.43 21.97 4.92
CA SER A 63 -5.96 21.50 6.23
C SER A 63 -4.49 21.12 6.19
N ARG A 64 -3.65 21.81 6.97
CA ARG A 64 -2.20 21.54 7.05
C ARG A 64 -1.92 20.10 7.46
N THR A 65 -2.59 19.62 8.51
CA THR A 65 -2.35 18.28 9.06
C THR A 65 -2.74 17.19 8.05
N THR A 66 -3.90 17.34 7.42
CA THR A 66 -4.38 16.38 6.40
C THR A 66 -3.46 16.40 5.18
N ARG A 67 -3.03 17.58 4.73
CA ARG A 67 -2.09 17.72 3.61
C ARG A 67 -0.79 16.97 3.90
N LEU A 68 -0.18 17.16 5.07
CA LEU A 68 1.06 16.47 5.43
C LEU A 68 0.88 14.94 5.48
N ASN A 69 -0.24 14.47 6.02
CA ASN A 69 -0.54 13.03 6.08
C ASN A 69 -0.65 12.40 4.69
N VAL A 70 -1.36 13.06 3.76
CA VAL A 70 -1.55 12.58 2.39
C VAL A 70 -0.23 12.64 1.60
N LEU A 71 0.49 13.76 1.66
CA LEU A 71 1.78 13.90 0.98
C LEU A 71 2.79 12.86 1.46
N GLY A 72 2.87 12.65 2.79
CA GLY A 72 3.74 11.62 3.37
C GLY A 72 3.39 10.21 2.88
N ALA A 73 2.10 9.85 2.88
CA ALA A 73 1.65 8.55 2.41
C ALA A 73 1.96 8.30 0.92
N ILE A 74 1.79 9.32 0.07
CA ILE A 74 2.10 9.24 -1.36
C ILE A 74 3.62 9.11 -1.58
N THR A 75 4.44 9.90 -0.88
CA THR A 75 5.91 9.80 -0.96
C THR A 75 6.41 8.42 -0.54
N SER A 76 5.87 7.86 0.57
CA SER A 76 6.19 6.50 1.00
C SER A 76 5.79 5.45 -0.05
N ALA A 77 4.62 5.60 -0.68
CA ALA A 77 4.17 4.70 -1.74
C ALA A 77 5.10 4.75 -2.96
N GLN A 78 5.50 5.95 -3.39
CA GLN A 78 6.45 6.13 -4.49
C GLN A 78 7.82 5.51 -4.21
N GLN A 79 8.34 5.67 -2.99
CA GLN A 79 9.61 5.05 -2.58
C GLN A 79 9.55 3.53 -2.65
N ARG A 80 8.47 2.92 -2.14
CA ARG A 80 8.28 1.46 -2.24
C ARG A 80 8.08 0.99 -3.67
N LEU A 81 7.38 1.77 -4.49
CA LEU A 81 7.16 1.44 -5.91
C LEU A 81 8.47 1.44 -6.71
N LYS A 82 9.42 2.32 -6.39
CA LYS A 82 10.74 2.38 -7.04
C LYS A 82 11.59 1.13 -6.86
N LEU A 83 11.36 0.35 -5.80
CA LEU A 83 12.09 -0.91 -5.56
C LEU A 83 11.74 -1.98 -6.58
N TYR A 84 10.61 -1.85 -7.26
CA TYR A 84 10.16 -2.79 -8.29
C TYR A 84 10.46 -2.23 -9.68
N THR A 85 11.25 -2.97 -10.47
CA THR A 85 11.55 -2.58 -11.87
C THR A 85 10.47 -3.06 -12.85
N LYS A 86 9.76 -4.16 -12.53
CA LYS A 86 8.68 -4.74 -13.34
C LYS A 86 7.56 -5.24 -12.44
N CYS A 87 6.32 -5.21 -12.95
CA CYS A 87 5.20 -5.83 -12.27
C CYS A 87 5.36 -7.35 -12.26
N PRO A 88 5.23 -8.01 -11.10
CA PRO A 88 5.21 -9.47 -11.02
C PRO A 88 3.99 -10.05 -11.76
N PRO A 89 4.05 -11.33 -12.20
CA PRO A 89 3.01 -11.95 -13.03
C PRO A 89 1.63 -12.05 -12.38
N ASN A 90 1.57 -12.02 -11.03
CA ASN A 90 0.31 -12.08 -10.28
C ASN A 90 -0.23 -10.69 -9.89
N GLY A 91 0.41 -9.60 -10.34
CA GLY A 91 0.09 -8.24 -9.92
C GLY A 91 0.74 -7.84 -8.59
N LEU A 92 0.66 -6.56 -8.24
CA LEU A 92 1.28 -5.98 -7.05
C LEU A 92 0.23 -5.21 -6.24
N VAL A 93 0.18 -5.47 -4.94
CA VAL A 93 -0.66 -4.72 -4.00
C VAL A 93 0.24 -4.01 -3.00
N LEU A 94 0.05 -2.70 -2.85
CA LEU A 94 0.80 -1.87 -1.92
C LEU A 94 -0.15 -1.17 -0.95
N PHE A 95 0.03 -1.44 0.33
CA PHE A 95 -0.62 -0.70 1.42
C PHE A 95 0.41 0.20 2.09
N CYS A 96 0.15 1.51 2.09
CA CYS A 96 1.00 2.52 2.71
C CYS A 96 0.17 3.44 3.58
N GLY A 97 0.77 3.91 4.67
CA GLY A 97 0.11 4.87 5.54
C GLY A 97 0.45 4.67 6.99
N LYS A 98 0.19 5.71 7.79
CA LYS A 98 0.33 5.67 9.24
C LYS A 98 -1.05 5.41 9.84
N GLY A 99 -1.22 4.21 10.38
CA GLY A 99 -2.42 3.83 11.11
C GLY A 99 -2.10 3.49 12.55
N MET A 100 -3.04 3.74 13.44
CA MET A 100 -2.99 3.27 14.82
C MET A 100 -3.68 1.90 14.85
N THR A 101 -2.98 0.92 15.41
CA THR A 101 -3.57 -0.39 15.73
C THR A 101 -3.88 -0.38 17.22
N ALA A 102 -5.08 -0.82 17.61
CA ALA A 102 -5.51 -0.83 19.02
C ALA A 102 -4.63 -1.71 19.93
N ASP A 103 -3.78 -2.57 19.36
CA ASP A 103 -2.95 -3.55 20.06
C ASP A 103 -1.44 -3.25 19.97
N SER A 104 -1.04 -2.15 19.33
CA SER A 104 0.37 -1.89 19.04
C SER A 104 0.77 -0.47 19.45
N GLY A 105 0.87 -0.27 20.76
CA GLY A 105 1.65 0.81 21.33
C GLY A 105 3.13 0.56 21.04
N THR A 106 3.61 0.96 19.87
CA THR A 106 5.00 1.41 19.68
C THR A 106 5.14 2.09 18.34
N GLU A 107 5.14 3.41 18.41
CA GLU A 107 5.78 4.27 17.43
C GLU A 107 7.27 3.90 17.36
N LYS A 108 7.76 3.56 16.17
CA LYS A 108 9.11 3.93 15.70
C LYS A 108 9.04 4.18 14.20
#